data_AF-A0A852BAE9-F1
#
_entry.id   AF-A0A852BAE9-F1
#
_cell.length_a   1.000
_cell.length_b   1.000
_cell.length_c   1.000
_cell.angle_alpha   90.00
_cell.angle_beta   90.00
_cell.angle_gamma   90.00
#
_symmetry.space_group_name_H-M   'P 1'
#
loop_
_entity.id
_entity.type
_entity.pdbx_description
1 polymer ?
#
loop_
_entity_poly.entity_id
_entity_poly.type
_entity_poly.pdbx_seq_one_letter_code
_entity_poly.pdbx_strand_id
1 'polypeptide(L)'
;IDLPQKVMDRPLPGPIVFTDASSATSTAAVVWQSEEQWRCIKMTDHALSAQQLEAAALVLACGLFTTEHPNVVTDSMFVARLSLAMSGPSVSTSVTAVKTEEALYSREGTVSVFHVNSHDPIKGFFQIGSDKVDAATRGPWTLRDAHQLHEPLHIGAKAFAKKCGIPVTDAKHVVATCTYCQK
;
A
#
# COMPACT_ATOMS: atom_id res chain seq x y z
N ILE A 1 -34.95 -2.04 5.78
CA ILE A 1 -34.33 -0.82 5.23
C ILE A 1 -33.13 -1.32 4.43
N ASP A 2 -33.17 -1.20 3.11
CA ASP A 2 -31.98 -1.49 2.30
C ASP A 2 -30.96 -0.40 2.59
N LEU A 3 -29.79 -0.81 3.08
CA LEU A 3 -28.67 0.09 3.26
C LEU A 3 -28.18 0.57 1.88
N PRO A 4 -27.83 1.86 1.73
CA PRO A 4 -27.33 2.36 0.46
C PRO A 4 -26.02 1.65 0.09
N GLN A 5 -25.91 1.21 -1.16
CA GLN A 5 -24.68 0.60 -1.66
C GLN A 5 -23.50 1.56 -1.53
N LYS A 6 -22.48 1.18 -0.75
CA LYS A 6 -21.27 2.00 -0.52
C LYS A 6 -20.10 1.68 -1.44
N VAL A 7 -20.04 0.46 -1.96
CA VAL A 7 -18.97 0.00 -2.83
C VAL A 7 -19.47 -0.08 -4.28
N MET A 8 -18.80 0.64 -5.18
CA MET A 8 -19.13 0.70 -6.61
C MET A 8 -18.15 -0.18 -7.40
N ASP A 9 -18.68 -0.93 -8.36
CA ASP A 9 -17.94 -1.89 -9.19
C ASP A 9 -17.14 -1.24 -10.34
N ARG A 10 -17.29 0.07 -10.52
CA ARG A 10 -16.64 0.86 -11.57
C ARG A 10 -16.11 2.17 -11.00
N PRO A 11 -15.03 2.72 -11.57
CA PRO A 11 -14.45 3.96 -11.07
C PRO A 11 -15.40 5.13 -11.30
N LEU A 12 -15.48 6.06 -10.33
CA LEU A 12 -16.23 7.31 -10.47
C LEU A 12 -15.30 8.52 -10.31
N PRO A 13 -15.72 9.74 -10.71
CA PRO A 13 -14.93 10.94 -10.49
C PRO A 13 -14.55 11.12 -9.01
N GLY A 14 -13.25 11.23 -8.75
CA GLY A 14 -12.70 11.42 -7.40
C GLY A 14 -11.23 11.01 -7.30
N PRO A 15 -10.62 11.11 -6.11
CA PRO A 15 -9.20 10.86 -5.91
C PRO A 15 -8.83 9.40 -6.19
N ILE A 16 -7.65 9.18 -6.78
CA ILE A 16 -7.04 7.84 -6.89
C ILE A 16 -6.16 7.64 -5.66
N VAL A 17 -6.38 6.54 -4.95
CA VAL A 17 -5.76 6.27 -3.65
C VAL A 17 -5.10 4.91 -3.70
N PHE A 18 -3.82 4.83 -3.35
CA PHE A 18 -3.06 3.58 -3.33
C PHE A 18 -2.96 3.10 -1.88
N THR A 19 -3.20 1.81 -1.67
CA THR A 19 -3.12 1.17 -0.35
C THR A 19 -2.27 -0.08 -0.43
N ASP A 20 -1.42 -0.27 0.57
CA ASP A 20 -0.56 -1.44 0.73
C ASP A 20 -0.31 -1.65 2.23
N ALA A 21 0.09 -2.86 2.60
CA ALA A 21 0.56 -3.18 3.93
C ALA A 21 1.78 -4.12 3.92
N SER A 22 2.60 -4.00 4.96
CA SER A 22 3.72 -4.90 5.19
C SER A 22 3.64 -5.51 6.58
N SER A 23 3.57 -6.84 6.62
CA SER A 23 3.66 -7.61 7.87
C SER A 23 5.04 -7.50 8.52
N ALA A 24 6.09 -7.32 7.72
CA ALA A 24 7.47 -7.19 8.20
C ALA A 24 7.68 -5.93 9.06
N THR A 25 6.95 -4.86 8.75
CA THR A 25 6.97 -3.60 9.49
C THR A 25 5.70 -3.36 10.30
N SER A 26 4.76 -4.32 10.27
CA SER A 26 3.43 -4.20 10.84
C SER A 26 2.72 -2.89 10.43
N THR A 27 2.96 -2.42 9.21
CA THR A 27 2.55 -1.09 8.74
C THR A 27 1.49 -1.21 7.65
N ALA A 28 0.45 -0.39 7.74
CA ALA A 28 -0.52 -0.16 6.68
C ALA A 28 -0.38 1.29 6.20
N ALA A 29 -0.41 1.51 4.89
CA ALA A 29 -0.19 2.83 4.31
C ALA A 29 -1.26 3.19 3.27
N VAL A 30 -1.51 4.49 3.17
CA VAL A 30 -2.37 5.09 2.16
C VAL A 30 -1.60 6.23 1.51
N VAL A 31 -1.54 6.23 0.18
CA VAL A 31 -0.86 7.24 -0.63
C VAL A 31 -1.80 7.79 -1.69
N TRP A 32 -1.78 9.10 -1.89
CA TRP A 32 -2.55 9.76 -2.94
C TRP A 32 -1.84 11.01 -3.44
N GLN A 33 -2.28 11.56 -4.57
CA GLN A 33 -1.80 12.84 -5.08
C GLN A 33 -2.84 13.94 -4.82
N SER A 34 -2.40 15.09 -4.33
CA SER A 34 -3.20 16.29 -4.12
C SER A 34 -2.38 17.50 -4.52
N GLU A 35 -2.92 18.37 -5.39
CA GLU A 35 -2.23 19.56 -5.91
C GLU A 35 -0.82 19.24 -6.46
N GLU A 36 -0.74 18.18 -7.29
CA GLU A 36 0.51 17.64 -7.86
C GLU A 36 1.51 17.05 -6.84
N GLN A 37 1.24 17.15 -5.53
CA GLN A 37 2.09 16.63 -4.46
C GLN A 37 1.60 15.26 -3.99
N TRP A 38 2.54 14.34 -3.77
CA TRP A 38 2.24 13.04 -3.16
C TRP A 38 2.09 13.20 -1.64
N ARG A 39 0.99 12.68 -1.11
CA ARG A 39 0.65 12.61 0.31
C ARG A 39 0.68 11.15 0.76
N CYS A 40 0.96 10.94 2.05
CA CYS A 40 1.01 9.61 2.65
C CYS A 40 0.57 9.68 4.11
N ILE A 41 -0.26 8.73 4.51
CA ILE A 41 -0.47 8.40 5.92
C ILE A 41 -0.13 6.93 6.15
N LYS A 42 0.27 6.61 7.38
CA LYS A 42 0.61 5.26 7.79
C LYS A 42 0.08 5.01 9.19
N MET A 43 -0.21 3.76 9.49
CA MET A 43 -0.35 3.28 10.85
C MET A 43 0.55 2.06 11.06
N THR A 44 0.91 1.80 12.30
CA THR A 44 1.65 0.60 12.69
C THR A 44 0.87 -0.12 13.78
N ASP A 45 0.60 -1.41 13.59
CA ASP A 45 -0.07 -2.25 14.57
C ASP A 45 0.47 -3.69 14.51
N HIS A 46 1.27 -4.04 15.53
CA HIS A 46 1.93 -5.33 15.64
C HIS A 46 0.99 -6.50 15.97
N ALA A 47 -0.24 -6.23 16.38
CA ALA A 47 -1.24 -7.27 16.65
C ALA A 47 -1.95 -7.76 15.38
N LEU A 48 -1.84 -7.02 14.28
CA LEU A 48 -2.53 -7.33 13.03
C LEU A 48 -1.71 -8.25 12.12
N SER A 49 -2.38 -9.26 11.59
CA SER A 49 -1.87 -10.05 10.46
C SER A 49 -1.76 -9.22 9.18
N ALA A 50 -1.07 -9.75 8.16
CA ALA A 50 -0.97 -9.11 6.85
C ALA A 50 -2.35 -8.71 6.28
N GLN A 51 -3.30 -9.65 6.22
CA GLN A 51 -4.65 -9.38 5.71
C GLN A 51 -5.41 -8.31 6.52
N GLN A 52 -5.18 -8.26 7.84
CA GLN A 52 -5.79 -7.24 8.69
C GLN A 52 -5.16 -5.86 8.49
N LEU A 53 -3.85 -5.79 8.26
CA LEU A 53 -3.18 -4.54 7.90
C LEU A 53 -3.67 -4.01 6.55
N GLU A 54 -3.84 -4.89 5.56
CA GLU A 54 -4.39 -4.53 4.25
C GLU A 54 -5.80 -3.93 4.38
N ALA A 55 -6.70 -4.60 5.11
CA ALA A 55 -8.03 -4.06 5.36
C ALA A 55 -8.00 -2.76 6.16
N ALA A 56 -7.04 -2.61 7.08
CA ALA A 56 -6.88 -1.37 7.81
C ALA A 56 -6.35 -0.23 6.94
N ALA A 57 -5.55 -0.50 5.90
CA ALA A 57 -5.20 0.50 4.89
C ALA A 57 -6.46 1.01 4.15
N LEU A 58 -7.39 0.11 3.81
CA LEU A 58 -8.70 0.50 3.26
C LEU A 58 -9.53 1.33 4.25
N VAL A 59 -9.57 0.94 5.53
CA VAL A 59 -10.26 1.71 6.59
C VAL A 59 -9.66 3.12 6.73
N LEU A 60 -8.34 3.24 6.68
CA LEU A 60 -7.64 4.53 6.70
C LEU A 60 -8.02 5.39 5.48
N ALA A 61 -8.04 4.81 4.28
CA ALA A 61 -8.49 5.49 3.07
C ALA A 61 -9.95 5.94 3.21
N CYS A 62 -10.80 5.10 3.80
CA CYS A 62 -12.19 5.40 4.08
C CYS A 62 -12.34 6.62 5.01
N GLY A 63 -11.53 6.70 6.08
CA GLY A 63 -11.52 7.82 7.02
C GLY A 63 -10.93 9.12 6.46
N LEU A 64 -10.04 9.04 5.45
CA LEU A 64 -9.48 10.23 4.80
C LEU A 64 -10.49 10.93 3.88
N PHE A 65 -11.27 10.17 3.12
CA PHE A 65 -12.11 10.69 2.04
C PHE A 65 -13.60 10.60 2.40
N THR A 66 -14.02 11.14 3.54
CA THR A 66 -15.37 10.90 4.11
C THR A 66 -16.52 11.33 3.18
N THR A 67 -16.34 12.42 2.42
CA THR A 67 -17.35 12.97 1.50
C THR A 67 -17.11 12.60 0.04
N GLU A 68 -15.84 12.46 -0.37
CA GLU A 68 -15.44 12.17 -1.75
C GLU A 68 -15.58 10.68 -2.10
N HIS A 69 -15.53 10.37 -3.39
CA HIS A 69 -15.42 8.99 -3.90
C HIS A 69 -13.96 8.62 -4.21
N PRO A 70 -13.23 7.94 -3.32
CA PRO A 70 -11.91 7.43 -3.63
C PRO A 70 -12.01 6.20 -4.56
N ASN A 71 -11.15 6.19 -5.57
CA ASN A 71 -10.83 5.02 -6.37
C ASN A 71 -9.60 4.36 -5.75
N VAL A 72 -9.82 3.41 -4.84
CA VAL A 72 -8.76 2.69 -4.13
C VAL A 72 -8.14 1.65 -5.05
N VAL A 73 -6.82 1.66 -5.12
CA VAL A 73 -5.97 0.71 -5.84
C VAL A 73 -5.20 -0.07 -4.78
N THR A 74 -5.38 -1.38 -4.75
CA THR A 74 -4.73 -2.31 -3.82
C THR A 74 -4.18 -3.51 -4.59
N ASP A 75 -3.08 -4.09 -4.14
CA ASP A 75 -2.61 -5.40 -4.62
C ASP A 75 -3.10 -6.57 -3.75
N SER A 76 -3.86 -6.27 -2.71
CA SER A 76 -4.47 -7.27 -1.85
C SER A 76 -5.76 -7.80 -2.46
N MET A 77 -5.68 -8.99 -3.05
CA MET A 77 -6.85 -9.76 -3.50
C MET A 77 -7.86 -9.99 -2.35
N PHE A 78 -7.38 -10.08 -1.11
CA PHE A 78 -8.23 -10.19 0.08
C PHE A 78 -9.11 -8.95 0.24
N VAL A 79 -8.53 -7.75 0.19
CA VAL A 79 -9.26 -6.49 0.33
C VAL A 79 -10.23 -6.26 -0.83
N ALA A 80 -9.82 -6.57 -2.06
CA ALA A 80 -10.70 -6.46 -3.22
C ALA A 80 -11.93 -7.37 -3.08
N ARG A 81 -11.75 -8.62 -2.66
CA ARG A 81 -12.85 -9.56 -2.42
C ARG A 81 -13.71 -9.17 -1.23
N LEU A 82 -13.10 -8.69 -0.13
CA LEU A 82 -13.81 -8.19 1.03
C LEU A 82 -14.73 -7.04 0.64
N SER A 83 -14.21 -6.06 -0.10
CA SER A 83 -14.97 -4.89 -0.56
C SER A 83 -16.11 -5.28 -1.51
N LEU A 84 -15.86 -6.22 -2.42
CA LEU A 84 -16.90 -6.75 -3.31
C LEU A 84 -18.01 -7.47 -2.52
N ALA A 85 -17.66 -8.25 -1.50
CA ALA A 85 -18.64 -8.90 -0.63
C ALA A 85 -19.52 -7.88 0.11
N MET A 86 -18.98 -6.71 0.46
CA MET A 86 -19.75 -5.60 1.07
C MET A 86 -20.65 -4.84 0.08
N SER A 87 -20.57 -5.14 -1.21
CA SER A 87 -21.47 -4.56 -2.23
C SER A 87 -22.87 -5.21 -2.23
N GLY A 88 -23.04 -6.31 -1.51
CA GLY A 88 -24.32 -7.00 -1.33
C GLY A 88 -24.59 -7.33 0.14
N PRO A 89 -25.74 -7.96 0.45
CA PRO A 89 -26.06 -8.41 1.81
C PRO A 89 -25.01 -9.41 2.29
N SER A 90 -24.13 -9.00 3.19
CA SER A 90 -23.05 -9.82 3.73
C SER A 90 -23.23 -10.02 5.23
N VAL A 91 -22.94 -11.24 5.71
CA VAL A 91 -23.13 -11.66 7.11
C VAL A 91 -21.77 -11.93 7.79
N SER A 92 -20.69 -11.33 7.29
CA SER A 92 -19.35 -11.62 7.83
C SER A 92 -19.18 -11.02 9.22
N THR A 93 -18.96 -11.87 10.22
CA THR A 93 -18.81 -11.49 11.64
C THR A 93 -17.36 -11.26 12.06
N SER A 94 -16.40 -11.38 11.13
CA SER A 94 -15.00 -11.13 11.48
C SER A 94 -14.79 -9.68 11.89
N VAL A 95 -13.95 -9.44 12.89
CA VAL A 95 -13.64 -8.08 13.37
C VAL A 95 -13.14 -7.18 12.22
N THR A 96 -12.39 -7.74 11.28
CA THR A 96 -11.91 -7.02 10.09
C THR A 96 -13.05 -6.58 9.18
N ALA A 97 -14.01 -7.49 8.92
CA ALA A 97 -15.17 -7.19 8.09
C ALA A 97 -16.05 -6.12 8.74
N VAL A 98 -16.33 -6.25 10.05
CA VAL A 98 -17.12 -5.27 10.80
C VAL A 98 -16.46 -3.88 10.77
N LYS A 99 -15.17 -3.78 11.08
CA LYS A 99 -14.45 -2.49 11.02
C LYS A 99 -14.45 -1.87 9.62
N THR A 100 -14.32 -2.70 8.59
CA THR A 100 -14.35 -2.25 7.20
C THR A 100 -15.74 -1.74 6.84
N GLU A 101 -16.79 -2.47 7.23
CA GLU A 101 -18.18 -2.10 7.02
C GLU A 101 -18.52 -0.78 7.75
N GLU A 102 -18.17 -0.65 9.02
CA GLU A 102 -18.34 0.59 9.80
C GLU A 102 -17.64 1.78 9.12
N ALA A 103 -16.42 1.58 8.63
CA ALA A 103 -15.67 2.62 7.90
C ALA A 103 -16.36 3.00 6.57
N LEU A 104 -16.95 2.04 5.86
CA LEU A 104 -17.69 2.30 4.62
C LEU A 104 -18.99 3.06 4.88
N TYR A 105 -19.75 2.67 5.90
CA TYR A 105 -21.07 3.24 6.19
C TYR A 105 -21.03 4.55 6.98
N SER A 106 -19.93 4.85 7.68
CA SER A 106 -19.72 6.15 8.31
C SER A 106 -19.39 7.27 7.32
N ARG A 107 -19.03 6.94 6.08
CA ARG A 107 -18.77 7.90 5.00
C ARG A 107 -20.08 8.41 4.40
N GLU A 108 -20.07 9.64 3.91
CA GLU A 108 -21.13 10.17 3.05
C GLU A 108 -20.95 9.63 1.62
N GLY A 109 -19.73 9.69 1.09
CA GLY A 109 -19.36 9.22 -0.24
C GLY A 109 -19.33 7.68 -0.38
N THR A 110 -19.34 7.21 -1.62
CA THR A 110 -19.09 5.80 -1.98
C THR A 110 -17.59 5.55 -2.16
N VAL A 111 -17.18 4.33 -2.51
CA VAL A 111 -15.79 3.97 -2.84
C VAL A 111 -15.79 2.95 -3.96
N SER A 112 -14.73 2.93 -4.76
CA SER A 112 -14.39 1.79 -5.62
C SER A 112 -13.06 1.21 -5.20
N VAL A 113 -12.95 -0.12 -5.22
CA VAL A 113 -11.73 -0.84 -4.83
C VAL A 113 -11.30 -1.75 -5.97
N PHE A 114 -10.13 -1.48 -6.53
CA PHE A 114 -9.56 -2.19 -7.66
C PHE A 114 -8.33 -2.95 -7.25
N HIS A 115 -8.32 -4.24 -7.58
CA HIS A 115 -7.14 -5.06 -7.46
C HIS A 115 -6.20 -4.79 -8.65
N VAL A 116 -4.96 -4.42 -8.37
CA VAL A 116 -3.86 -4.37 -9.34
C VAL A 116 -2.79 -5.35 -8.90
N ASN A 117 -2.43 -6.28 -9.78
CA ASN A 117 -1.33 -7.19 -9.48
C ASN A 117 -0.01 -6.40 -9.44
N SER A 118 0.73 -6.47 -8.34
CA SER A 118 2.04 -5.79 -8.19
C SER A 118 3.08 -6.29 -9.21
N HIS A 119 2.82 -7.42 -9.90
CA HIS A 119 3.65 -7.93 -11.01
C HIS A 119 3.19 -7.48 -12.41
N ASP A 120 2.03 -6.84 -12.55
CA ASP A 120 1.60 -6.30 -13.84
C ASP A 120 2.27 -4.94 -14.10
N PRO A 121 3.00 -4.77 -15.22
CA PRO A 121 3.73 -3.55 -15.50
C PRO A 121 2.79 -2.44 -16.01
N ILE A 122 1.91 -1.94 -15.14
CA ILE A 122 1.04 -0.78 -15.44
C ILE A 122 1.90 0.48 -15.39
N LYS A 123 2.37 0.93 -16.55
CA LYS A 123 3.24 2.11 -16.65
C LYS A 123 2.52 3.41 -16.30
N GLY A 124 3.30 4.42 -15.88
CA GLY A 124 2.82 5.78 -15.67
C GLY A 124 2.35 6.03 -14.24
N PHE A 125 1.21 6.71 -14.08
CA PHE A 125 0.71 7.18 -12.78
C PHE A 125 0.52 6.04 -11.76
N PHE A 126 -0.02 4.90 -12.18
CA PHE A 126 -0.25 3.75 -11.30
C PHE A 126 1.05 3.13 -10.80
N GLN A 127 2.08 2.98 -11.64
CA GLN A 127 3.40 2.53 -11.18
C GLN A 127 3.97 3.48 -10.13
N ILE A 128 3.89 4.80 -10.37
CA ILE A 128 4.42 5.79 -9.43
C ILE A 128 3.68 5.70 -8.09
N GLY A 129 2.36 5.58 -8.10
CA GLY A 129 1.56 5.42 -6.89
C GLY A 129 1.87 4.13 -6.13
N SER A 130 2.01 3.01 -6.85
CA SER A 130 2.44 1.72 -6.29
C SER A 130 3.80 1.84 -5.64
N ASP A 131 4.81 2.34 -6.37
CA ASP A 131 6.17 2.52 -5.84
C ASP A 131 6.19 3.39 -4.58
N LYS A 132 5.30 4.39 -4.50
CA LYS A 132 5.18 5.28 -3.34
C LYS A 132 4.56 4.58 -2.13
N VAL A 133 3.52 3.77 -2.32
CA VAL A 133 2.88 3.05 -1.21
C VAL A 133 3.74 1.89 -0.74
N ASP A 134 4.42 1.17 -1.64
CA ASP A 134 5.45 0.19 -1.29
C ASP A 134 6.58 0.82 -0.48
N ALA A 135 7.08 1.99 -0.91
CA ALA A 135 8.10 2.72 -0.16
C ALA A 135 7.56 3.21 1.20
N ALA A 136 6.24 3.41 1.33
CA ALA A 136 5.60 3.80 2.57
C ALA A 136 5.51 2.63 3.56
N THR A 137 5.27 1.41 3.10
CA THR A 137 5.16 0.21 3.96
C THR A 137 6.52 -0.41 4.28
N ARG A 138 7.54 -0.16 3.45
CA ARG A 138 8.92 -0.60 3.70
C ARG A 138 9.48 0.00 4.99
N GLY A 139 10.15 -0.86 5.74
CA GLY A 139 10.91 -0.49 6.93
C GLY A 139 12.24 0.16 6.61
N PRO A 140 13.01 0.53 7.64
CA PRO A 140 14.42 0.83 7.45
C PRO A 140 15.07 -0.35 6.74
N TRP A 141 15.78 -0.07 5.64
CA TRP A 141 16.48 -1.08 4.87
C TRP A 141 17.45 -1.85 5.77
N THR A 142 17.28 -3.16 5.84
CA THR A 142 18.23 -4.00 6.54
C THR A 142 19.46 -4.23 5.66
N LEU A 143 20.61 -4.57 6.28
CA LEU A 143 21.78 -5.00 5.52
C LEU A 143 21.45 -6.18 4.59
N ARG A 144 20.56 -7.10 5.03
CA ARG A 144 20.12 -8.24 4.22
C ARG A 144 19.38 -7.78 2.95
N ASP A 145 18.43 -6.87 3.08
CA ASP A 145 17.67 -6.33 1.94
C ASP A 145 18.61 -5.61 0.97
N ALA A 146 19.58 -4.88 1.52
CA ALA A 146 20.59 -4.19 0.75
C ALA A 146 21.46 -5.20 -0.04
N HIS A 147 21.90 -6.29 0.58
CA HIS A 147 22.63 -7.35 -0.11
C HIS A 147 21.82 -7.99 -1.24
N GLN A 148 20.57 -8.35 -0.99
CA GLN A 148 19.69 -8.96 -2.00
C GLN A 148 19.43 -8.04 -3.19
N LEU A 149 19.27 -6.73 -2.97
CA LEU A 149 19.12 -5.77 -4.06
C LEU A 149 20.43 -5.52 -4.81
N HIS A 150 21.56 -5.53 -4.11
CA HIS A 150 22.87 -5.28 -4.72
C HIS A 150 23.33 -6.44 -5.61
N GLU A 151 23.06 -7.69 -5.19
CA GLU A 151 23.50 -8.91 -5.88
C GLU A 151 23.17 -8.96 -7.39
N PRO A 152 21.96 -8.59 -7.86
CA PRO A 152 21.67 -8.53 -9.29
C PRO A 152 22.12 -7.24 -10.00
N LEU A 153 22.43 -6.16 -9.27
CA LEU A 153 22.63 -4.82 -9.86
C LEU A 153 24.09 -4.39 -9.94
N HIS A 154 24.92 -4.82 -8.99
CA HIS A 154 26.33 -4.45 -8.87
C HIS A 154 26.60 -2.93 -9.03
N ILE A 155 25.68 -2.09 -8.54
CA ILE A 155 25.80 -0.63 -8.64
C ILE A 155 26.70 -0.05 -7.53
N GLY A 156 27.42 1.02 -7.86
CA GLY A 156 28.35 1.67 -6.93
C GLY A 156 27.68 2.28 -5.69
N ALA A 157 28.42 2.35 -4.58
CA ALA A 157 27.89 2.68 -3.25
C ALA A 157 27.08 3.99 -3.16
N LYS A 158 27.45 5.04 -3.90
CA LYS A 158 26.69 6.30 -3.91
C LYS A 158 25.31 6.16 -4.57
N ALA A 159 25.25 5.50 -5.72
CA ALA A 159 24.00 5.25 -6.43
C ALA A 159 23.12 4.27 -5.64
N PHE A 160 23.75 3.27 -5.03
CA PHE A 160 23.10 2.29 -4.16
C PHE A 160 22.48 2.95 -2.92
N ALA A 161 23.25 3.78 -2.20
CA ALA A 161 22.78 4.56 -1.04
C ALA A 161 21.55 5.41 -1.39
N LYS A 162 21.58 6.10 -2.54
CA LYS A 162 20.46 6.91 -3.02
C LYS A 162 19.22 6.05 -3.32
N LYS A 163 19.41 4.88 -3.93
CA LYS A 163 18.32 3.96 -4.31
C LYS A 163 17.64 3.34 -3.09
N CYS A 164 18.41 2.97 -2.08
CA CYS A 164 17.88 2.36 -0.86
C CYS A 164 17.54 3.39 0.23
N GLY A 165 17.91 4.66 0.07
CA GLY A 165 17.74 5.65 1.15
C GLY A 165 18.54 5.30 2.42
N ILE A 166 19.70 4.64 2.27
CA ILE A 166 20.57 4.25 3.38
C ILE A 166 21.82 5.14 3.46
N PRO A 167 22.50 5.21 4.62
CA PRO A 167 23.79 5.86 4.74
C PRO A 167 24.80 5.33 3.72
N VAL A 168 25.62 6.23 3.17
CA VAL A 168 26.68 5.85 2.21
C VAL A 168 27.70 4.90 2.84
N THR A 169 27.89 4.94 4.16
CA THR A 169 28.73 4.00 4.92
C THR A 169 28.23 2.57 4.80
N ASP A 170 26.92 2.37 4.93
CA ASP A 170 26.30 1.05 4.91
C ASP A 170 26.28 0.51 3.48
N ALA A 171 25.99 1.38 2.51
CA ALA A 171 26.11 1.06 1.09
C ALA A 171 27.55 0.67 0.71
N LYS A 172 28.56 1.35 1.25
CA LYS A 172 29.98 0.98 1.04
C LYS A 172 30.30 -0.38 1.64
N HIS A 173 29.75 -0.70 2.82
CA HIS A 173 29.94 -2.01 3.44
C HIS A 173 29.41 -3.13 2.54
N VAL A 174 28.17 -3.00 2.06
CA VAL A 174 27.54 -3.98 1.15
C VAL A 174 28.38 -4.20 -0.13
N VAL A 175 28.82 -3.11 -0.77
CA VAL A 175 29.67 -3.19 -1.98
C VAL A 175 31.04 -3.80 -1.66
N ALA A 176 31.64 -3.48 -0.51
CA ALA A 176 32.93 -4.02 -0.09
C ALA A 176 32.88 -5.53 0.16
N THR A 177 31.76 -6.02 0.66
CA THR A 177 31.50 -7.45 0.90
C THR A 177 31.05 -8.23 -0.34
N CYS A 178 30.78 -7.55 -1.47
CA CYS A 178 30.37 -8.21 -2.71
C CYS A 178 31.58 -8.73 -3.49
N THR A 179 31.71 -10.06 -3.62
CA THR A 179 32.82 -10.72 -4.31
C THR A 179 32.93 -10.36 -5.80
N TYR A 180 31.83 -9.95 -6.43
CA TYR A 180 31.82 -9.52 -7.83
C TYR A 180 32.42 -8.12 -8.00
N CYS A 181 32.09 -7.19 -7.10
CA CYS A 181 32.55 -5.80 -7.15
C CYS A 181 33.97 -5.58 -6.60
N GLN A 182 34.57 -6.59 -5.99
CA GLN A 182 35.97 -6.57 -5.52
C GLN A 182 36.98 -7.06 -6.58
N LYS A 183 36.51 -7.44 -7.78
CA LYS A 183 37.36 -7.78 -8.92
C LYS A 183 37.63 -6.55 -9.78
#